data_AF-A0A959USQ8-F1
#
_entry.id   AF-A0A959USQ8-F1
#
_cell.length_a   1.000
_cell.length_b   1.000
_cell.length_c   1.000
_cell.angle_alpha   90.00
_cell.angle_beta   90.00
_cell.angle_gamma   90.00
#
_symmetry.space_group_name_H-M   'P 1'
#
loop_
_entity.id
_entity.type
_entity.pdbx_description
1 polymer ?
#
loop_
_entity_poly.entity_id
_entity_poly.type
_entity_poly.pdbx_seq_one_letter_code
_entity_poly.pdbx_strand_id
1 'polypeptide(L)' 'MSASDLRMEIIELVREEQNTTVLEAIRMLLRRQESDVDDDLSEQEVAELERRRARYLSGESKPTTAEESLRQARDGYKP' A
#
# COMPACT_ATOMS: atom_id res chain seq x y z
N MET A 1 6.63 -33.10 7.24
CA MET A 1 7.48 -32.06 6.63
C MET A 1 7.77 -31.00 7.66
N SER A 2 9.04 -30.69 7.86
CA SER A 2 9.47 -29.60 8.73
C SER A 2 9.44 -28.27 7.95
N ALA A 3 9.41 -27.15 8.68
CA ALA A 3 9.50 -25.82 8.07
C ALA A 3 10.82 -25.62 7.29
N SER A 4 11.90 -26.31 7.69
CA SER A 4 13.17 -26.32 6.96
C SER A 4 13.08 -27.06 5.62
N ASP A 5 12.33 -28.15 5.55
CA ASP A 5 12.15 -28.90 4.28
C ASP A 5 11.38 -28.04 3.27
N LEU A 6 10.31 -27.39 3.74
CA LEU A 6 9.46 -26.52 2.95
C LEU A 6 10.20 -25.29 2.42
N ARG A 7 11.11 -24.72 3.23
CA ARG A 7 11.97 -23.61 2.81
C ARG A 7 12.96 -24.03 1.73
N MET A 8 13.51 -25.24 1.82
CA MET A 8 14.48 -25.75 0.86
C MET A 8 13.83 -25.99 -0.51
N GLU A 9 12.64 -26.59 -0.51
CA GLU A 9 11.82 -26.83 -1.70
C GLU A 9 11.47 -25.53 -2.43
N ILE A 10 11.04 -24.49 -1.70
CA ILE A 10 10.75 -23.18 -2.29
C ILE A 10 12.00 -22.56 -2.93
N ILE A 11 13.18 -22.70 -2.31
CA ILE A 11 14.43 -22.17 -2.87
C ILE A 11 14.82 -22.90 -4.16
N GLU A 12 14.62 -24.21 -4.23
CA GLU A 12 14.89 -24.99 -5.45
C GLU A 12 13.96 -24.59 -6.59
N LEU A 13 12.64 -24.48 -6.33
CA LEU A 13 11.66 -24.05 -7.32
C LEU A 13 11.97 -22.65 -7.86
N VAL A 14 12.36 -21.71 -7.00
CA VAL A 14 12.74 -20.35 -7.43
C VAL A 14 14.03 -20.33 -8.24
N ARG A 15 14.99 -21.23 -7.97
CA ARG A 15 16.24 -21.32 -8.73
C ARG A 15 16.05 -21.87 -10.13
N GLU A 16 15.08 -22.76 -10.30
CA GLU A 16 14.75 -23.36 -11.59
C GLU A 16 13.83 -22.47 -12.44
N GLU A 17 13.15 -21.51 -11.81
CA GLU A 17 12.24 -20.59 -12.48
C GLU A 17 12.98 -19.59 -13.39
N GLN A 18 12.63 -19.61 -14.68
CA GLN A 18 13.19 -18.73 -15.70
C GLN A 18 12.18 -17.65 -16.14
N ASN A 19 10.91 -17.79 -15.73
CA ASN A 19 9.87 -16.83 -16.03
C ASN A 19 10.04 -15.57 -15.17
N THR A 20 10.49 -14.49 -15.81
CA THR A 20 10.74 -13.20 -15.16
C THR A 20 9.48 -12.61 -14.52
N THR A 21 8.29 -12.84 -15.08
CA THR A 21 7.03 -12.34 -14.52
C THR A 21 6.70 -12.99 -13.18
N VAL A 22 7.00 -14.29 -13.03
CA VAL A 22 6.82 -15.00 -11.76
C VAL A 22 7.79 -14.47 -10.71
N LEU A 23 9.05 -14.28 -11.09
CA LEU A 23 10.07 -13.70 -10.20
C LEU A 23 9.74 -12.27 -9.78
N GLU A 24 9.17 -11.46 -10.66
CA GLU A 24 8.68 -10.11 -10.33
C GLU A 24 7.50 -10.14 -9.35
N ALA A 25 6.53 -11.04 -9.54
CA ALA A 25 5.42 -11.21 -8.61
C ALA A 25 5.91 -11.64 -7.22
N ILE A 26 6.88 -12.57 -7.15
CA ILE A 26 7.51 -12.99 -5.89
C ILE A 26 8.22 -11.80 -5.23
N ARG A 27 8.97 -10.98 -5.98
CA ARG A 27 9.62 -9.77 -5.46
C ARG A 27 8.60 -8.77 -4.91
N MET A 28 7.47 -8.58 -5.58
CA MET A 28 6.42 -7.68 -5.11
C MET A 28 5.82 -8.16 -3.78
N LEU A 29 5.57 -9.46 -3.64
CA LEU A 29 5.03 -10.04 -2.40
C LEU A 29 6.01 -9.91 -1.24
N LEU A 30 7.31 -10.19 -1.48
CA LEU A 30 8.35 -10.04 -0.45
C LEU A 30 8.53 -8.57 -0.03
N ARG A 31 8.53 -7.63 -0.99
CA ARG A 31 8.61 -6.20 -0.69
C ARG A 31 7.37 -5.68 0.04
N ARG A 32 6.18 -6.16 -0.31
CA ARG A 32 4.94 -5.81 0.40
C ARG A 32 5.05 -6.21 1.87
N GLN A 33 5.60 -7.37 2.16
CA GLN A 33 5.80 -7.82 3.54
C GLN A 33 6.83 -6.95 4.32
N GLU A 34 7.81 -6.36 3.63
CA GLU A 34 8.71 -5.36 4.21
C GLU A 34 8.04 -3.97 4.35
N SER A 35 7.04 -3.67 3.53
CA SER A 35 6.30 -2.40 3.52
C SER A 35 5.08 -2.39 4.46
N ASP A 36 4.58 -3.57 4.85
CA ASP A 36 3.48 -3.76 5.82
C ASP A 36 3.87 -3.34 7.27
N VAL A 37 4.96 -2.60 7.46
CA VAL A 37 5.38 -2.03 8.74
C VAL A 37 4.96 -0.54 8.89
N ASP A 38 4.49 0.14 7.83
CA ASP A 38 4.28 1.60 7.88
C ASP A 38 3.04 2.14 7.15
N ASP A 39 2.07 1.29 6.79
CA ASP A 39 0.79 1.72 6.18
C ASP A 39 -0.40 1.76 7.18
N ASP A 40 -0.14 1.56 8.49
CA ASP A 40 -1.13 1.86 9.51
C ASP A 40 -1.14 3.37 9.76
N LEU A 41 -2.15 4.06 9.23
CA LEU A 41 -2.41 5.47 9.53
C LEU A 41 -2.34 5.70 11.05
N SER A 42 -1.50 6.65 11.47
CA SER A 42 -1.42 7.02 12.88
C SER A 42 -2.78 7.50 13.40
N GLU A 43 -3.01 7.39 14.71
CA GLU A 43 -4.26 7.87 15.33
C GLU A 43 -4.57 9.34 14.98
N GLN A 44 -3.53 10.15 14.75
CA GLN A 44 -3.66 11.55 14.33
C GLN A 44 -4.16 11.68 12.89
N GLU A 45 -3.66 10.85 11.97
CA GLU A 45 -4.10 10.82 10.57
C GLU A 45 -5.53 10.28 10.44
N VAL A 46 -5.88 9.26 11.22
CA VAL A 46 -7.26 8.75 11.33
C VAL A 46 -8.19 9.86 11.84
N ALA A 47 -7.81 10.58 12.89
CA ALA A 47 -8.60 11.69 13.42
C ALA A 47 -8.77 12.83 12.41
N GLU A 48 -7.77 13.11 11.57
CA GLU A 48 -7.90 14.11 10.51
C GLU A 48 -8.89 13.68 9.42
N LEU A 49 -8.82 12.41 9.01
CA LEU A 49 -9.74 11.84 8.03
C LEU A 49 -11.18 11.82 8.55
N GLU A 50 -11.38 11.49 9.83
CA GLU A 50 -12.70 11.57 10.47
C GLU A 50 -13.26 12.99 10.50
N ARG A 51 -12.43 14.00 10.82
CA ARG A 51 -12.84 15.41 10.77
C ARG A 51 -13.21 15.84 9.35
N ARG A 52 -12.44 15.42 8.33
CA ARG A 52 -12.78 15.70 6.92
C ARG A 52 -14.12 15.06 6.54
N ARG A 53 -14.33 13.80 6.94
CA ARG A 53 -15.59 13.09 6.71
C ARG A 53 -16.78 13.76 7.42
N ALA A 54 -16.60 14.22 8.65
CA ALA A 54 -17.63 14.93 9.40
C ALA A 54 -18.02 16.25 8.71
N ARG A 55 -17.05 17.04 8.21
CA ARG A 55 -17.31 18.28 7.43
C ARG A 55 -18.03 18.01 6.11
N TYR A 56 -17.74 16.87 5.48
CA TYR A 56 -18.45 16.46 4.27
C TYR A 56 -19.91 16.09 4.58
N LEU A 57 -20.13 15.31 5.64
CA LEU A 57 -21.48 14.89 6.05
C LEU A 57 -22.32 16.05 6.60
N SER A 58 -21.70 17.07 7.20
CA SER A 58 -22.38 18.29 7.64
C SER A 58 -22.71 19.26 6.50
N GLY A 59 -22.21 19.02 5.28
CA GLY A 59 -22.39 19.89 4.12
C GLY A 59 -21.47 21.11 4.11
N GLU A 60 -20.50 21.20 5.03
CA GLU A 60 -19.51 22.28 5.06
C GLU A 60 -18.41 22.13 4.00
N SER A 61 -18.21 20.93 3.45
CA SER A 61 -17.26 20.68 2.35
C SER A 61 -17.93 20.04 1.15
N LYS A 62 -17.57 20.50 -0.05
CA LYS A 62 -18.03 19.91 -1.31
C LYS A 62 -17.37 18.55 -1.55
N PRO A 63 -18.09 17.56 -2.11
CA PRO A 63 -17.46 16.34 -2.58
C PRO A 63 -16.47 16.70 -3.68
N THR A 64 -15.19 16.42 -3.46
CA THR A 64 -14.19 16.44 -4.52
C THR A 64 -14.03 15.03 -5.06
N THR A 65 -13.96 14.92 -6.38
CA THR A 65 -13.65 13.66 -7.05
C THR A 65 -12.20 13.24 -6.75
N ALA A 66 -11.89 11.95 -6.97
CA ALA A 66 -10.52 11.45 -6.80
C ALA A 66 -9.52 12.23 -7.69
N GLU A 67 -9.93 12.61 -8.89
CA GLU A 67 -9.13 13.39 -9.83
C GLU A 67 -8.87 14.82 -9.32
N GLU A 68 -9.86 15.47 -8.72
CA GLU A 68 -9.69 16.79 -8.09
C GLU A 68 -8.80 16.73 -6.86
N SER A 69 -8.89 15.65 -6.08
CA SER A 69 -8.06 15.43 -4.88
C SER A 69 -6.58 15.25 -5.26
N LEU A 70 -6.31 14.48 -6.33
CA LEU A 70 -4.98 14.33 -6.92
C LEU A 70 -4.43 15.65 -7.47
N ARG A 71 -5.28 16.46 -8.12
CA ARG A 71 -4.90 17.78 -8.62
C ARG A 71 -4.54 18.73 -7.48
N GLN A 72 -5.34 18.76 -6.41
CA GLN A 72 -5.07 19.57 -5.22
C GLN A 72 -3.78 19.15 -4.49
N ALA A 73 -3.53 17.84 -4.37
CA ALA A 73 -2.28 17.34 -3.78
C ALA A 73 -1.05 17.75 -4.61
N ARG A 74 -1.17 17.72 -5.94
CA ARG A 74 -0.12 18.15 -6.86
C ARG A 74 0.11 19.67 -6.84
N ASP A 75 -0.95 20.46 -6.75
CA ASP A 75 -0.88 21.92 -6.76
C ASP A 75 -0.54 22.51 -5.37
N GLY A 76 -0.84 21.78 -4.29
CA GLY A 76 -0.45 22.10 -2.91
C GLY A 76 1.03 21.84 -2.61
N TYR A 77 1.73 21.09 -3.46
CA TYR A 77 3.18 20.94 -3.44
C TYR A 77 3.83 22.08 -4.25
N LYS A 78 3.77 23.30 -3.71
CA LYS A 78 4.67 24.39 -4.11
C LYS A 78 5.72 24.54 -3.00
N PRO A 79 7.03 24.46 -3.32
CA PRO A 79 8.09 24.74 -2.35
C PRO A 79 8.05 26.21 -1.87
#